data_AF-A0A7Y7LQ72-F1
#
_entry.id   AF-A0A7Y7LQ72-F1
#
_cell.length_a   1.000
_cell.length_b   1.000
_cell.length_c   1.000
_cell.angle_alpha   90.00
_cell.angle_beta   90.00
_cell.angle_gamma   90.00
#
_symmetry.space_group_name_H-M   'P 1'
#
loop_
_entity.id
_entity.type
_entity.pdbx_description
1 polymer ?
#
loop_
_entity_poly.entity_id
_entity_poly.type
_entity_poly.pdbx_seq_one_letter_code
_entity_poly.pdbx_strand_id
1 'polypeptide(L)'
;SLREGFAKVREKGKEMIPLAVKELDQKLREIQAYIRSGGETTSRVAMHEVATGQRITTHADERRLVQDGVLPVRNSRGGFNQNPAAQNDPAAIAKYYKHEPDYPNLMHAVDPKTKEYNNIAAFSGKMLNRPLKDGEQIFRFFGPPRTTHGVAVDEAWAAGAWWGLGPPPRTAKEWREMAAVLDSFNGDGFFVTAKIVNGKGPKAVVGTVSEQFGKKIPGQYLPGGATQAFFFLESSVKDALNKAGQTFANGGKVNKIVDPATGIEFTFHATGWTDANGIWGYVRGPGTTATQTARLGAREQASKHNEEVAIYP
;
A
#
# COMPACT_ATOMS: atom_id res chain seq x y z
N SER A 1 -18.33 -61.94 20.07
CA SER A 1 -19.76 -61.64 19.79
C SER A 1 -19.98 -60.13 19.70
N LEU A 2 -21.03 -59.65 19.02
CA LEU A 2 -21.39 -58.22 18.96
C LEU A 2 -21.55 -57.58 20.35
N ARG A 3 -21.99 -58.37 21.36
CA ARG A 3 -22.08 -57.95 22.76
C ARG A 3 -20.74 -57.62 23.40
N GLU A 4 -19.67 -58.35 23.10
CA GLU A 4 -18.32 -58.06 23.62
C GLU A 4 -17.72 -56.81 22.97
N GLY A 5 -18.04 -56.56 21.70
CA GLY A 5 -17.69 -55.33 21.00
C GLY A 5 -18.34 -54.10 21.64
N PHE A 6 -19.64 -54.16 21.93
CA PHE A 6 -20.36 -53.09 22.63
C PHE A 6 -19.89 -52.89 24.08
N ALA A 7 -19.51 -53.96 24.79
CA ALA A 7 -18.94 -53.85 26.12
C ALA A 7 -17.60 -53.11 26.11
N LYS A 8 -16.70 -53.42 25.17
CA LYS A 8 -15.41 -52.72 25.00
C LYS A 8 -15.59 -51.26 24.60
N VAL A 9 -16.53 -50.93 23.72
CA VAL A 9 -16.84 -49.53 23.36
C VAL A 9 -17.37 -48.77 24.57
N ARG A 10 -18.21 -49.41 25.40
CA ARG A 10 -18.76 -48.77 26.61
C ARG A 10 -17.69 -48.54 27.69
N GLU A 11 -16.75 -49.47 27.87
CA GLU A 11 -15.61 -49.24 28.78
C GLU A 11 -14.68 -48.15 28.25
N LYS A 12 -14.36 -48.18 26.95
CA LYS A 12 -13.51 -47.15 26.35
C LYS A 12 -14.18 -45.77 26.37
N GLY A 13 -15.52 -45.72 26.26
CA GLY A 13 -16.31 -44.53 26.48
C GLY A 13 -16.24 -44.01 27.92
N LYS A 14 -16.26 -44.89 28.93
CA LYS A 14 -16.10 -44.51 30.34
C LYS A 14 -14.73 -43.91 30.64
N GLU A 15 -13.70 -44.25 29.87
CA GLU A 15 -12.35 -43.70 30.01
C GLU A 15 -12.16 -42.42 29.20
N MET A 16 -12.64 -42.41 27.95
CA MET A 16 -12.46 -41.30 27.01
C MET A 16 -13.36 -40.08 27.31
N ILE A 17 -14.59 -40.31 27.81
CA ILE A 17 -15.53 -39.21 28.09
C ILE A 17 -14.99 -38.30 29.21
N PRO A 18 -14.52 -38.81 30.37
CA PRO A 18 -13.91 -37.96 31.39
C PRO A 18 -12.67 -37.22 30.91
N LEU A 19 -11.83 -37.87 30.10
CA LEU A 19 -10.65 -37.26 29.48
C LEU A 19 -11.04 -36.10 28.55
N ALA A 20 -12.02 -36.31 27.67
CA ALA A 20 -12.51 -35.28 26.77
C ALA A 20 -13.18 -34.11 27.53
N VAL A 21 -13.91 -34.39 28.61
CA VAL A 21 -14.50 -33.35 29.48
C VAL A 21 -13.41 -32.55 30.18
N LYS A 22 -12.33 -33.20 30.64
CA LYS A 22 -11.20 -32.54 31.27
C LYS A 22 -10.42 -31.65 30.29
N GLU A 23 -10.21 -32.13 29.06
CA GLU A 23 -9.60 -31.33 27.98
C GLU A 23 -10.49 -30.14 27.57
N LEU A 24 -11.82 -30.33 27.54
CA LEU A 24 -12.76 -29.25 27.24
C LEU A 24 -12.77 -28.18 28.34
N ASP A 25 -12.78 -28.58 29.61
CA ASP A 25 -12.70 -27.64 30.75
C ASP A 25 -11.39 -26.85 30.72
N GLN A 26 -10.28 -27.53 30.40
CA GLN A 26 -8.99 -26.86 30.26
C GLN A 26 -8.97 -25.84 29.13
N LYS A 27 -9.51 -26.18 27.95
CA LYS A 27 -9.66 -25.23 26.84
C LYS A 27 -10.60 -24.07 27.17
N LEU A 28 -11.68 -24.31 27.89
CA LEU A 28 -12.60 -23.25 28.32
C LEU A 28 -11.92 -22.30 29.32
N ARG A 29 -11.11 -22.81 30.24
CA ARG A 29 -10.31 -21.98 31.15
C ARG A 29 -9.25 -21.17 30.42
N GLU A 30 -8.61 -21.74 29.39
CA GLU A 30 -7.66 -21.03 28.54
C GLU A 30 -8.34 -19.92 27.74
N ILE A 31 -9.54 -20.16 27.18
CA ILE A 31 -10.35 -19.15 26.49
C ILE A 31 -10.81 -18.06 27.47
N GLN A 32 -11.26 -18.42 28.67
CA GLN A 32 -11.65 -17.45 29.69
C GLN A 32 -10.45 -16.63 30.19
N ALA A 33 -9.29 -17.24 30.35
CA ALA A 33 -8.05 -16.56 30.71
C ALA A 33 -7.61 -15.59 29.59
N TYR A 34 -7.70 -16.03 28.33
CA TYR A 34 -7.44 -15.21 27.15
C TYR A 34 -8.40 -14.01 27.05
N ILE A 35 -9.68 -14.19 27.35
CA ILE A 35 -10.66 -13.09 27.37
C ILE A 35 -10.38 -12.14 28.54
N ARG A 36 -10.05 -12.66 29.73
CA ARG A 36 -9.77 -11.84 30.94
C ARG A 36 -8.45 -11.10 30.89
N SER A 37 -7.43 -11.64 30.23
CA SER A 37 -6.15 -10.96 29.98
C SER A 37 -6.22 -9.97 28.81
N GLY A 38 -7.40 -9.81 28.21
CA GLY A 38 -7.57 -8.98 27.03
C GLY A 38 -6.85 -9.53 25.79
N GLY A 39 -6.45 -10.80 25.76
CA GLY A 39 -5.78 -11.44 24.62
C GLY A 39 -4.26 -11.59 24.77
N GLU A 40 -3.68 -11.27 25.93
CA GLU A 40 -2.28 -11.56 26.23
C GLU A 40 -2.17 -12.96 26.85
N THR A 41 -1.51 -13.89 26.17
CA THR A 41 -1.08 -15.15 26.77
C THR A 41 0.41 -15.04 27.08
N THR A 42 0.76 -15.15 28.37
CA THR A 42 2.15 -15.18 28.87
C THR A 42 2.77 -16.57 28.84
N SER A 43 2.18 -17.54 28.13
CA SER A 43 2.67 -18.92 28.11
C SER A 43 3.32 -19.26 26.77
N ARG A 44 4.65 -19.42 26.80
CA ARG A 44 5.54 -19.82 25.70
C ARG A 44 5.25 -21.21 25.08
N VAL A 45 4.13 -21.86 25.37
CA VAL A 45 3.89 -23.27 25.01
C VAL A 45 2.41 -23.48 24.68
N ALA A 46 1.96 -23.05 23.49
CA ALA A 46 0.75 -23.57 22.82
C ALA A 46 0.57 -22.89 21.45
N MET A 47 1.46 -23.19 20.49
CA MET A 47 1.09 -23.11 19.08
C MET A 47 0.43 -24.45 18.72
N HIS A 48 -0.90 -24.46 18.65
CA HIS A 48 -1.63 -25.52 17.97
C HIS A 48 -2.25 -24.91 16.72
N GLU A 49 -1.71 -25.32 15.57
CA GLU A 49 -2.30 -25.17 14.26
C GLU A 49 -3.67 -25.85 14.27
N VAL A 50 -4.74 -25.04 14.18
CA VAL A 50 -6.03 -25.55 13.72
C VAL A 50 -6.07 -25.30 12.22
N ALA A 51 -5.91 -26.41 11.50
CA ALA A 51 -6.04 -26.53 10.06
C ALA A 51 -7.46 -26.16 9.61
N THR A 52 -7.66 -24.93 9.16
CA THR A 52 -8.61 -24.54 8.11
C THR A 52 -8.18 -23.19 7.55
N GLY A 53 -7.79 -23.18 6.27
CA GLY A 53 -7.04 -22.13 5.59
C GLY A 53 -7.78 -20.82 5.28
N GLN A 54 -8.41 -20.18 6.26
CA GLN A 54 -8.80 -18.77 6.16
C GLN A 54 -9.05 -18.17 7.55
N ARG A 55 -8.13 -17.31 8.02
CA ARG A 55 -8.41 -16.42 9.16
C ARG A 55 -8.99 -15.12 8.61
N ILE A 56 -10.28 -14.90 8.88
CA ILE A 56 -10.96 -13.64 8.65
C ILE A 56 -10.28 -12.59 9.53
N THR A 57 -9.59 -11.65 8.91
CA THR A 57 -9.01 -10.48 9.58
C THR A 57 -10.12 -9.47 9.81
N THR A 58 -10.31 -9.05 11.06
CA THR A 58 -11.20 -7.93 11.38
C THR A 58 -10.36 -6.69 11.73
N HIS A 59 -10.92 -5.49 11.51
CA HIS A 59 -10.28 -4.19 11.80
C HIS A 59 -9.72 -4.03 13.23
N ALA A 60 -10.07 -4.94 14.16
CA ALA A 60 -9.52 -4.99 15.51
C ALA A 60 -8.10 -5.59 15.56
N ASP A 61 -7.77 -6.54 14.68
CA ASP A 61 -6.45 -7.19 14.65
C ASP A 61 -5.37 -6.28 14.05
N GLU A 62 -5.73 -5.44 13.07
CA GLU A 62 -4.84 -4.41 12.51
C GLU A 62 -4.39 -3.38 13.55
N ARG A 63 -5.24 -3.11 14.55
CA ARG A 63 -4.99 -2.13 15.62
C ARG A 63 -4.08 -2.64 16.74
N ARG A 64 -3.90 -3.96 16.85
CA ARG A 64 -3.20 -4.60 17.96
C ARG A 64 -1.79 -5.04 17.65
N LEU A 65 -1.49 -5.25 16.37
CA LEU A 65 -0.25 -5.84 15.94
C LEU A 65 0.94 -4.99 16.42
N VAL A 66 1.06 -3.72 16.05
CA VAL A 66 1.40 -2.53 16.86
C VAL A 66 2.34 -2.55 18.11
N GLN A 67 3.17 -3.54 18.44
CA GLN A 67 3.97 -3.46 19.68
C GLN A 67 5.47 -3.76 19.64
N ASP A 68 6.17 -4.14 18.56
CA ASP A 68 7.61 -4.53 18.71
C ASP A 68 8.59 -4.35 17.51
N GLY A 69 8.40 -3.36 16.62
CA GLY A 69 9.32 -3.10 15.49
C GLY A 69 10.11 -1.80 15.61
N VAL A 70 11.42 -1.83 15.31
CA VAL A 70 12.26 -0.63 15.13
C VAL A 70 11.78 0.10 13.86
N LEU A 71 11.42 1.38 14.01
CA LEU A 71 10.80 2.18 12.95
C LEU A 71 11.83 2.71 11.94
N PRO A 72 11.50 2.77 10.64
CA PRO A 72 12.26 3.55 9.67
C PRO A 72 12.19 5.06 9.99
N VAL A 73 13.18 5.80 9.51
CA VAL A 73 13.51 7.18 9.84
C VAL A 73 12.26 8.08 9.84
N ARG A 74 11.87 8.55 11.03
CA ARG A 74 10.81 9.53 11.22
C ARG A 74 11.31 10.91 10.77
N ASN A 75 10.49 11.65 10.05
CA ASN A 75 10.62 13.11 10.04
C ASN A 75 10.26 13.65 11.45
N SER A 76 10.60 14.90 11.75
CA SER A 76 10.29 15.55 13.03
C SER A 76 8.79 15.66 13.36
N ARG A 77 7.89 15.11 12.51
CA ARG A 77 6.43 15.29 12.51
C ARG A 77 5.62 13.99 12.60
N GLY A 78 6.26 12.82 12.75
CA GLY A 78 5.55 11.57 13.07
C GLY A 78 5.06 10.72 11.89
N GLY A 79 5.63 10.87 10.68
CA GLY A 79 5.31 10.03 9.50
C GLY A 79 4.43 10.73 8.47
N PHE A 80 3.99 10.00 7.43
CA PHE A 80 3.15 10.50 6.33
C PHE A 80 1.80 9.79 6.28
N ASN A 81 0.99 9.91 7.33
CA ASN A 81 -0.29 9.21 7.44
C ASN A 81 -1.24 9.52 6.27
N GLN A 82 -2.04 8.53 5.87
CA GLN A 82 -3.09 8.70 4.88
C GLN A 82 -4.11 9.76 5.32
N ASN A 83 -4.54 10.61 4.39
CA ASN A 83 -5.60 11.58 4.63
C ASN A 83 -6.93 10.88 4.96
N PRO A 84 -7.77 11.46 5.85
CA PRO A 84 -9.15 11.02 6.00
C PRO A 84 -9.87 11.05 4.66
N ALA A 85 -10.46 9.92 4.28
CA ALA A 85 -11.05 9.74 2.94
C ALA A 85 -12.43 9.07 2.98
N ALA A 86 -13.03 8.88 4.16
CA ALA A 86 -14.31 8.23 4.31
C ALA A 86 -15.44 9.03 3.65
N GLN A 87 -16.27 8.36 2.85
CA GLN A 87 -17.38 8.98 2.13
C GLN A 87 -18.38 9.71 3.06
N ASN A 88 -18.55 9.21 4.28
CA ASN A 88 -19.49 9.76 5.27
C ASN A 88 -18.92 10.91 6.11
N ASP A 89 -17.66 11.32 5.90
CA ASP A 89 -17.03 12.45 6.60
C ASP A 89 -16.40 13.46 5.63
N PRO A 90 -17.23 14.17 4.83
CA PRO A 90 -16.74 15.20 3.91
C PRO A 90 -16.08 16.38 4.64
N ALA A 91 -16.43 16.62 5.91
CA ALA A 91 -15.85 17.71 6.70
C ALA A 91 -14.37 17.43 7.07
N ALA A 92 -14.01 16.17 7.29
CA ALA A 92 -12.61 15.80 7.46
C ALA A 92 -11.82 15.92 6.15
N ILE A 93 -12.39 15.52 5.02
CA ILE A 93 -11.76 15.64 3.69
C ILE A 93 -11.52 17.11 3.32
N ALA A 94 -12.50 17.98 3.56
CA ALA A 94 -12.47 19.39 3.17
C ALA A 94 -11.30 20.18 3.79
N LYS A 95 -10.69 19.68 4.88
CA LYS A 95 -9.49 20.26 5.49
C LYS A 95 -8.24 20.10 4.63
N TYR A 96 -8.21 19.07 3.79
CA TYR A 96 -7.03 18.67 3.01
C TYR A 96 -7.24 18.86 1.51
N TYR A 97 -8.46 18.64 1.02
CA TYR A 97 -8.78 18.70 -0.39
C TYR A 97 -10.15 19.33 -0.63
N LYS A 98 -10.18 20.25 -1.58
CA LYS A 98 -11.40 20.78 -2.17
C LYS A 98 -11.25 20.71 -3.68
N HIS A 99 -12.24 20.12 -4.35
CA HIS A 99 -12.25 20.10 -5.81
C HIS A 99 -12.43 21.52 -6.36
N GLU A 100 -11.65 21.85 -7.38
CA GLU A 100 -11.78 23.10 -8.15
C GLU A 100 -12.15 22.77 -9.60
N PRO A 101 -12.98 23.62 -10.25
CA PRO A 101 -13.30 23.46 -11.66
C PRO A 101 -12.04 23.27 -12.52
N ASP A 102 -12.14 22.40 -13.53
CA ASP A 102 -11.07 22.00 -14.45
C ASP A 102 -9.87 21.25 -13.86
N TYR A 103 -9.82 21.01 -12.54
CA TYR A 103 -8.85 20.12 -11.93
C TYR A 103 -9.40 18.70 -11.80
N PRO A 104 -8.52 17.68 -11.71
CA PRO A 104 -8.94 16.32 -11.44
C PRO A 104 -9.78 16.23 -10.16
N ASN A 105 -10.97 15.62 -10.27
CA ASN A 105 -11.82 15.37 -9.12
C ASN A 105 -11.40 14.07 -8.42
N LEU A 106 -10.75 14.18 -7.26
CA LEU A 106 -10.32 13.00 -6.49
C LEU A 106 -11.45 12.35 -5.69
N MET A 107 -12.62 13.00 -5.63
CA MET A 107 -13.85 12.46 -5.05
C MET A 107 -14.79 11.82 -6.10
N HIS A 108 -14.33 11.61 -7.34
CA HIS A 108 -15.20 11.10 -8.41
C HIS A 108 -15.63 9.64 -8.20
N ALA A 109 -14.80 8.83 -7.54
CA ALA A 109 -15.04 7.41 -7.33
C ALA A 109 -14.72 7.03 -5.89
N VAL A 110 -15.72 6.45 -5.23
CA VAL A 110 -15.58 5.80 -3.92
C VAL A 110 -15.27 4.34 -4.15
N ASP A 111 -14.32 3.80 -3.41
CA ASP A 111 -14.10 2.35 -3.40
C ASP A 111 -15.32 1.65 -2.76
N PRO A 112 -16.00 0.75 -3.50
CA PRO A 112 -17.22 0.12 -3.01
C PRO A 112 -16.99 -0.76 -1.77
N LYS A 113 -15.76 -1.24 -1.54
CA LYS A 113 -15.39 -2.11 -0.43
C LYS A 113 -15.02 -1.31 0.82
N THR A 114 -14.14 -0.31 0.68
CA THR A 114 -13.68 0.49 1.84
C THR A 114 -14.60 1.67 2.14
N LYS A 115 -15.46 2.07 1.20
CA LYS A 115 -16.25 3.32 1.26
C LYS A 115 -15.39 4.57 1.42
N GLU A 116 -14.17 4.52 0.89
CA GLU A 116 -13.21 5.61 0.93
C GLU A 116 -12.86 6.11 -0.46
N TYR A 117 -12.49 7.39 -0.54
CA TYR A 117 -11.85 7.97 -1.70
C TYR A 117 -10.35 7.64 -1.68
N ASN A 118 -9.96 6.47 -2.19
CA ASN A 118 -8.56 6.02 -2.18
C ASN A 118 -7.58 7.04 -2.80
N ASN A 119 -8.04 7.84 -3.77
CA ASN A 119 -7.24 8.91 -4.37
C ASN A 119 -6.94 10.07 -3.40
N ILE A 120 -7.77 10.28 -2.37
CA ILE A 120 -7.49 11.23 -1.28
C ILE A 120 -6.59 10.56 -0.25
N ALA A 121 -6.88 9.30 0.13
CA ALA A 121 -6.09 8.55 1.11
C ALA A 121 -4.61 8.38 0.70
N ALA A 122 -4.33 8.34 -0.61
CA ALA A 122 -2.97 8.25 -1.16
C ALA A 122 -2.10 9.50 -0.90
N PHE A 123 -2.67 10.59 -0.39
CA PHE A 123 -1.94 11.78 0.03
C PHE A 123 -1.87 11.91 1.54
N SER A 124 -0.82 12.58 2.02
CA SER A 124 -0.63 12.99 3.41
C SER A 124 -0.62 14.51 3.51
N GLY A 125 -1.58 15.07 4.24
CA GLY A 125 -1.71 16.51 4.44
C GLY A 125 -2.37 17.23 3.26
N LYS A 126 -2.05 18.51 3.09
CA LYS A 126 -2.73 19.41 2.14
C LYS A 126 -2.49 18.98 0.69
N MET A 127 -3.55 19.06 -0.11
CA MET A 127 -3.57 18.74 -1.53
C MET A 127 -3.90 20.00 -2.31
N LEU A 128 -3.03 20.39 -3.23
CA LEU A 128 -3.10 21.66 -3.93
C LEU A 128 -3.52 21.44 -5.39
N ASN A 129 -4.63 22.07 -5.79
CA ASN A 129 -4.95 22.22 -7.20
C ASN A 129 -4.03 23.28 -7.80
N ARG A 130 -3.11 22.89 -8.67
CA ARG A 130 -2.27 23.83 -9.42
C ARG A 130 -1.82 23.25 -10.75
N PRO A 131 -1.59 24.08 -11.77
CA PRO A 131 -0.86 23.60 -12.93
C PRO A 131 0.56 23.21 -12.52
N LEU A 132 1.12 22.23 -13.23
CA LEU A 132 2.55 22.00 -13.15
C LEU A 132 3.29 23.19 -13.76
N LYS A 133 4.39 23.58 -13.12
CA LYS A 133 5.16 24.78 -13.47
C LYS A 133 6.23 24.43 -14.49
N ASP A 134 6.61 25.43 -15.27
CA ASP A 134 7.75 25.31 -16.17
C ASP A 134 9.01 24.85 -15.43
N GLY A 135 9.73 23.90 -16.02
CA GLY A 135 10.93 23.32 -15.42
C GLY A 135 10.69 22.17 -14.43
N GLU A 136 9.46 21.96 -13.95
CA GLU A 136 9.14 20.79 -13.11
C GLU A 136 9.37 19.49 -13.89
N GLN A 137 9.90 18.48 -13.20
CA GLN A 137 10.10 17.14 -13.75
C GLN A 137 9.03 16.22 -13.20
N ILE A 138 8.55 15.32 -14.05
CA ILE A 138 7.65 14.25 -13.66
C ILE A 138 8.24 12.91 -14.05
N PHE A 139 7.90 11.87 -13.28
CA PHE A 139 8.28 10.51 -13.62
C PHE A 139 7.19 9.52 -13.26
N ARG A 140 7.19 8.38 -13.94
CA ARG A 140 6.30 7.26 -13.66
C ARG A 140 7.01 5.95 -13.96
N PHE A 141 6.96 5.03 -13.00
CA PHE A 141 7.48 3.68 -13.16
C PHE A 141 6.42 2.79 -13.79
N PHE A 142 6.87 1.85 -14.62
CA PHE A 142 6.02 0.88 -15.32
C PHE A 142 6.81 -0.42 -15.54
N GLY A 143 6.13 -1.50 -15.89
CA GLY A 143 6.79 -2.79 -16.01
C GLY A 143 5.86 -3.94 -16.35
N PRO A 144 6.42 -5.05 -16.89
CA PRO A 144 5.65 -6.22 -17.26
C PRO A 144 5.05 -6.91 -16.02
N PRO A 145 3.98 -7.71 -16.21
CA PRO A 145 3.44 -8.53 -15.15
C PRO A 145 4.51 -9.49 -14.61
N ARG A 146 4.43 -9.81 -13.33
CA ARG A 146 5.38 -10.73 -12.68
C ARG A 146 4.79 -11.42 -11.46
N THR A 147 5.57 -12.28 -10.84
CA THR A 147 5.23 -12.90 -9.57
C THR A 147 6.12 -12.35 -8.47
N THR A 148 5.51 -11.87 -7.39
CA THR A 148 6.23 -11.39 -6.21
C THR A 148 5.69 -12.14 -5.00
N HIS A 149 6.57 -12.86 -4.30
CA HIS A 149 6.22 -13.68 -3.14
C HIS A 149 5.04 -14.65 -3.39
N GLY A 150 5.02 -15.27 -4.58
CA GLY A 150 3.96 -16.21 -4.96
C GLY A 150 2.64 -15.56 -5.40
N VAL A 151 2.56 -14.23 -5.41
CA VAL A 151 1.37 -13.49 -5.85
C VAL A 151 1.61 -12.90 -7.24
N ALA A 152 0.64 -13.10 -8.14
CA ALA A 152 0.65 -12.49 -9.46
C ALA A 152 0.40 -10.97 -9.36
N VAL A 153 1.30 -10.19 -9.96
CA VAL A 153 1.28 -8.75 -10.09
C VAL A 153 1.05 -8.41 -11.55
N ASP A 154 0.03 -7.59 -11.81
CA ASP A 154 -0.38 -7.20 -13.14
C ASP A 154 0.63 -6.22 -13.78
N GLU A 155 0.50 -6.03 -15.09
CA GLU A 155 1.30 -5.04 -15.81
C GLU A 155 1.07 -3.63 -15.26
N ALA A 156 2.16 -2.90 -15.02
CA ALA A 156 2.12 -1.48 -14.74
C ALA A 156 2.37 -0.70 -16.03
N TRP A 157 1.48 0.25 -16.31
CA TRP A 157 1.47 1.01 -17.57
C TRP A 157 2.25 2.32 -17.51
N ALA A 158 2.90 2.68 -18.62
CA ALA A 158 3.73 3.88 -18.76
C ALA A 158 2.95 5.20 -18.66
N ALA A 159 1.64 5.18 -18.96
CA ALA A 159 0.73 6.29 -18.72
C ALA A 159 -0.35 5.93 -17.70
N GLY A 160 -0.65 6.89 -16.83
CA GLY A 160 -1.71 6.80 -15.83
C GLY A 160 -1.89 8.14 -15.14
N ALA A 161 -2.69 8.15 -14.08
CA ALA A 161 -3.02 9.40 -13.39
C ALA A 161 -1.94 9.85 -12.38
N TRP A 162 -1.20 8.89 -11.82
CA TRP A 162 -0.21 9.12 -10.77
C TRP A 162 1.19 9.34 -11.34
N TRP A 163 1.79 10.47 -10.97
CA TRP A 163 3.14 10.87 -11.38
C TRP A 163 3.94 11.32 -10.16
N GLY A 164 5.19 10.88 -10.05
CA GLY A 164 6.14 11.50 -9.13
C GLY A 164 6.50 12.90 -9.64
N LEU A 165 6.67 13.86 -8.73
CA LEU A 165 7.08 15.22 -9.05
C LEU A 165 8.47 15.48 -8.48
N GLY A 166 9.41 15.83 -9.35
CA GLY A 166 10.82 15.97 -9.04
C GLY A 166 11.69 15.05 -9.91
N PRO A 167 13.00 15.00 -9.64
CA PRO A 167 13.91 14.03 -10.23
C PRO A 167 13.45 12.59 -9.98
N PRO A 168 13.66 11.66 -10.93
CA PRO A 168 13.39 10.25 -10.68
C PRO A 168 14.32 9.70 -9.57
N PRO A 169 13.85 8.77 -8.74
CA PRO A 169 14.66 8.09 -7.73
C PRO A 169 15.90 7.43 -8.34
N ARG A 170 17.02 7.46 -7.62
CA ARG A 170 18.29 6.89 -8.07
C ARG A 170 18.42 5.41 -7.75
N THR A 171 17.68 4.95 -6.75
CA THR A 171 17.73 3.57 -6.24
C THR A 171 16.34 2.98 -6.09
N ALA A 172 16.25 1.66 -6.18
CA ALA A 172 15.02 0.94 -5.94
C ALA A 172 14.45 1.19 -4.54
N LYS A 173 15.32 1.27 -3.53
CA LYS A 173 14.93 1.60 -2.16
C LYS A 173 14.24 2.95 -2.08
N GLU A 174 14.87 3.99 -2.63
CA GLU A 174 14.33 5.34 -2.64
C GLU A 174 12.98 5.40 -3.34
N TRP A 175 12.86 4.74 -4.50
CA TRP A 175 11.59 4.65 -5.20
C TRP A 175 10.51 3.97 -4.35
N ARG A 176 10.79 2.77 -3.82
CA ARG A 176 9.83 2.01 -3.02
C ARG A 176 9.41 2.78 -1.77
N GLU A 177 10.37 3.27 -0.99
CA GLU A 177 10.08 3.91 0.28
C GLU A 177 9.42 5.27 0.11
N MET A 178 9.96 6.14 -0.75
CA MET A 178 9.52 7.54 -0.84
C MET A 178 8.28 7.71 -1.72
N ALA A 179 8.20 7.00 -2.86
CA ALA A 179 7.02 7.03 -3.73
C ALA A 179 5.93 6.04 -3.30
N ALA A 180 6.17 5.26 -2.23
CA ALA A 180 5.26 4.30 -1.63
C ALA A 180 4.58 3.35 -2.63
N VAL A 181 5.31 2.96 -3.69
CA VAL A 181 4.77 2.04 -4.70
C VAL A 181 4.90 0.61 -4.21
N LEU A 182 3.78 0.01 -3.79
CA LEU A 182 3.72 -1.39 -3.37
C LEU A 182 4.16 -2.34 -4.48
N ASP A 183 4.75 -3.48 -4.12
CA ASP A 183 5.08 -4.56 -5.07
C ASP A 183 3.82 -5.04 -5.80
N SER A 184 2.67 -5.00 -5.14
CA SER A 184 1.39 -5.34 -5.76
C SER A 184 0.91 -4.36 -6.83
N PHE A 185 1.52 -3.17 -6.92
CA PHE A 185 1.14 -2.14 -7.89
C PHE A 185 2.07 -2.12 -9.10
N ASN A 186 3.37 -2.35 -8.86
CA ASN A 186 4.37 -2.35 -9.92
C ASN A 186 5.53 -3.26 -9.51
N GLY A 187 5.87 -4.18 -10.40
CA GLY A 187 6.98 -5.09 -10.22
C GLY A 187 8.37 -4.48 -10.41
N ASP A 188 8.47 -3.28 -11.00
CA ASP A 188 9.68 -2.64 -11.54
C ASP A 188 10.05 -3.05 -12.98
N GLY A 189 10.92 -2.26 -13.61
CA GLY A 189 11.68 -2.61 -14.82
C GLY A 189 12.04 -1.38 -15.64
N PHE A 190 11.13 -0.40 -15.67
CA PHE A 190 11.24 0.76 -16.54
C PHE A 190 10.60 1.99 -15.91
N PHE A 191 10.99 3.16 -16.38
CA PHE A 191 10.34 4.41 -16.03
C PHE A 191 10.33 5.37 -17.20
N VAL A 192 9.32 6.23 -17.21
CA VAL A 192 9.20 7.36 -18.13
C VAL A 192 9.42 8.64 -17.34
N THR A 193 10.14 9.57 -17.92
CA THR A 193 10.39 10.92 -17.39
C THR A 193 9.86 11.95 -18.36
N ALA A 194 9.45 13.10 -17.84
CA ALA A 194 9.09 14.25 -18.65
C ALA A 194 9.46 15.55 -17.94
N LYS A 195 9.70 16.60 -18.71
CA LYS A 195 9.91 17.95 -18.19
C LYS A 195 8.81 18.87 -18.70
N ILE A 196 8.23 19.65 -17.81
CA ILE A 196 7.25 20.66 -18.17
C ILE A 196 7.96 21.83 -18.83
N VAL A 197 7.45 22.24 -19.99
CA VAL A 197 8.02 23.31 -20.83
C VAL A 197 6.94 24.30 -21.25
N ASN A 198 7.37 25.50 -21.64
CA ASN A 198 6.54 26.57 -22.21
C ASN A 198 5.38 27.03 -21.31
N GLY A 199 5.46 26.79 -20.00
CA GLY A 199 4.42 27.17 -19.04
C GLY A 199 3.04 26.51 -19.25
N LYS A 200 2.96 25.45 -20.07
CA LYS A 200 1.71 24.73 -20.40
C LYS A 200 1.57 23.42 -19.62
N GLY A 201 1.93 23.42 -18.34
CA GLY A 201 1.80 22.22 -17.52
C GLY A 201 0.33 21.82 -17.29
N PRO A 202 0.04 20.51 -17.21
CA PRO A 202 -1.31 20.04 -16.96
C PRO A 202 -1.82 20.51 -15.60
N LYS A 203 -3.13 20.75 -15.51
CA LYS A 203 -3.83 20.99 -14.25
C LYS A 203 -3.77 19.71 -13.41
N ALA A 204 -3.14 19.79 -12.24
CA ALA A 204 -2.88 18.64 -11.39
C ALA A 204 -3.33 18.89 -9.95
N VAL A 205 -3.55 17.80 -9.22
CA VAL A 205 -3.57 17.83 -7.75
C VAL A 205 -2.21 17.40 -7.26
N VAL A 206 -1.51 18.28 -6.55
CA VAL A 206 -0.15 18.05 -6.05
C VAL A 206 -0.16 17.92 -4.54
N GLY A 207 0.58 16.97 -4.01
CA GLY A 207 0.71 16.76 -2.57
C GLY A 207 1.76 15.73 -2.22
N THR A 208 1.89 15.46 -0.93
CA THR A 208 2.85 14.48 -0.41
C THR A 208 2.27 13.07 -0.45
N VAL A 209 3.07 12.10 -0.90
CA VAL A 209 2.73 10.68 -0.90
C VAL A 209 2.55 10.19 0.53
N SER A 210 1.41 9.56 0.82
CA SER A 210 1.17 8.93 2.12
C SER A 210 1.90 7.60 2.25
N GLU A 211 1.99 7.11 3.49
CA GLU A 211 2.33 5.72 3.77
C GLU A 211 1.36 4.76 3.06
N GLN A 212 1.88 3.58 2.71
CA GLN A 212 1.14 2.52 2.04
C GLN A 212 1.36 1.19 2.74
N PHE A 213 0.29 0.39 2.76
CA PHE A 213 0.26 -0.93 3.39
C PHE A 213 -0.14 -1.98 2.36
N GLY A 214 0.66 -3.03 2.26
CA GLY A 214 0.40 -4.17 1.38
C GLY A 214 -0.85 -4.93 1.79
N LYS A 215 -1.92 -4.81 0.99
CA LYS A 215 -3.16 -5.60 1.15
C LYS A 215 -3.14 -6.90 0.35
N LYS A 216 -2.68 -6.82 -0.92
CA LYS A 216 -2.60 -7.97 -1.84
C LYS A 216 -1.37 -8.84 -1.57
N ILE A 217 -0.24 -8.21 -1.22
CA ILE A 217 0.96 -8.86 -0.71
C ILE A 217 1.15 -8.37 0.73
N PRO A 218 0.71 -9.15 1.74
CA PRO A 218 0.79 -8.74 3.14
C PRO A 218 2.23 -8.54 3.62
N GLY A 219 2.40 -7.66 4.61
CA GLY A 219 3.67 -7.46 5.31
C GLY A 219 4.59 -6.41 4.69
N GLN A 220 4.18 -5.76 3.59
CA GLN A 220 4.86 -4.58 3.05
C GLN A 220 4.33 -3.30 3.72
N TYR A 221 5.24 -2.47 4.21
CA TYR A 221 5.00 -1.11 4.66
C TYR A 221 5.98 -0.16 3.97
N LEU A 222 5.46 0.89 3.35
CA LEU A 222 6.27 1.92 2.70
C LEU A 222 5.92 3.28 3.32
N PRO A 223 6.92 4.04 3.81
CA PRO A 223 6.68 5.26 4.59
C PRO A 223 6.15 6.44 3.77
N GLY A 224 6.37 6.47 2.46
CA GLY A 224 6.01 7.61 1.61
C GLY A 224 6.89 8.84 1.87
N GLY A 225 6.37 10.01 1.49
CA GLY A 225 7.05 11.29 1.72
C GLY A 225 7.58 12.00 0.47
N ALA A 226 7.58 11.35 -0.70
CA ALA A 226 7.86 12.05 -1.95
C ALA A 226 6.72 13.03 -2.31
N THR A 227 6.99 13.89 -3.28
CA THR A 227 5.94 14.72 -3.90
C THR A 227 5.36 13.98 -5.10
N GLN A 228 4.03 13.98 -5.22
CA GLN A 228 3.32 13.42 -6.37
C GLN A 228 2.34 14.41 -6.95
N ALA A 229 2.04 14.23 -8.23
CA ALA A 229 1.03 14.93 -8.98
C ALA A 229 0.02 13.92 -9.54
N PHE A 230 -1.27 14.22 -9.38
CA PHE A 230 -2.36 13.50 -10.01
C PHE A 230 -2.92 14.34 -11.15
N PHE A 231 -2.84 13.84 -12.38
CA PHE A 231 -3.46 14.46 -13.55
C PHE A 231 -3.66 13.43 -14.66
N PHE A 232 -4.58 13.71 -15.58
CA PHE A 232 -4.82 12.87 -16.74
C PHE A 232 -4.13 13.45 -17.98
N LEU A 233 -3.46 12.59 -18.73
CA LEU A 233 -3.05 12.89 -20.09
C LEU A 233 -4.25 12.78 -21.03
N GLU A 234 -4.20 13.52 -22.14
CA GLU A 234 -5.14 13.35 -23.24
C GLU A 234 -5.06 11.91 -23.80
N SER A 235 -6.21 11.37 -24.22
CA SER A 235 -6.35 9.95 -24.55
C SER A 235 -5.35 9.50 -25.62
N SER A 236 -5.14 10.29 -26.68
CA SER A 236 -4.19 9.92 -27.74
C SER A 236 -2.75 9.87 -27.24
N VAL A 237 -2.35 10.80 -26.38
CA VAL A 237 -1.02 10.84 -25.74
C VAL A 237 -0.86 9.65 -24.78
N LYS A 238 -1.87 9.36 -23.96
CA LYS A 238 -1.88 8.22 -23.05
C LYS A 238 -1.67 6.89 -23.80
N ASP A 239 -2.42 6.68 -24.88
CA ASP A 239 -2.34 5.44 -25.67
C ASP A 239 -0.99 5.31 -26.39
N ALA A 240 -0.48 6.42 -26.93
CA ALA A 240 0.86 6.46 -27.53
C ALA A 240 1.95 6.12 -26.50
N LEU A 241 1.90 6.70 -25.29
CA LEU A 241 2.85 6.41 -24.21
C LEU A 241 2.78 4.95 -23.77
N ASN A 242 1.58 4.39 -23.63
CA ASN A 242 1.41 2.99 -23.22
C ASN A 242 1.98 2.03 -24.28
N LYS A 243 1.64 2.24 -25.55
CA LYS A 243 2.17 1.43 -26.66
C LYS A 243 3.69 1.53 -26.76
N ALA A 244 4.23 2.73 -26.58
CA ALA A 244 5.67 2.95 -26.58
C ALA A 244 6.36 2.30 -25.37
N GLY A 245 5.76 2.41 -24.18
CA GLY A 245 6.24 1.73 -22.98
C GLY A 245 6.32 0.22 -23.18
N GLN A 246 5.29 -0.40 -23.75
CA GLN A 246 5.31 -1.83 -24.08
C GLN A 246 6.39 -2.18 -25.12
N THR A 247 6.53 -1.36 -26.15
CA THR A 247 7.57 -1.54 -27.18
C THR A 247 8.97 -1.48 -26.54
N PHE A 248 9.21 -0.50 -25.67
CA PHE A 248 10.47 -0.33 -24.94
C PHE A 248 10.74 -1.51 -24.00
N ALA A 249 9.74 -1.94 -23.24
CA ALA A 249 9.85 -3.07 -22.31
C ALA A 249 10.20 -4.39 -23.01
N ASN A 250 9.77 -4.55 -24.27
CA ASN A 250 10.08 -5.69 -25.12
C ASN A 250 11.41 -5.55 -25.90
N GLY A 251 12.25 -4.57 -25.56
CA GLY A 251 13.56 -4.34 -26.18
C GLY A 251 13.51 -3.55 -27.50
N GLY A 252 12.37 -3.00 -27.86
CA GLY A 252 12.21 -2.13 -29.03
C GLY A 252 12.79 -0.73 -28.81
N LYS A 253 13.22 -0.08 -29.89
CA LYS A 253 13.65 1.32 -29.85
C LYS A 253 12.42 2.23 -29.86
N VAL A 254 12.43 3.23 -28.97
CA VAL A 254 11.35 4.21 -28.84
C VAL A 254 11.96 5.60 -28.94
N ASN A 255 11.42 6.39 -29.87
CA ASN A 255 11.76 7.80 -29.99
C ASN A 255 11.02 8.61 -28.91
N LYS A 256 11.51 9.83 -28.65
CA LYS A 256 10.82 10.78 -27.79
C LYS A 256 9.37 10.98 -28.24
N ILE A 257 8.45 11.01 -27.29
CA ILE A 257 7.05 11.36 -27.54
C ILE A 257 6.82 12.77 -27.03
N VAL A 258 6.21 13.62 -27.85
CA VAL A 258 5.87 14.98 -27.49
C VAL A 258 4.35 15.10 -27.43
N ASP A 259 3.83 15.56 -26.30
CA ASP A 259 2.42 15.95 -26.20
C ASP A 259 2.21 17.23 -27.04
N PRO A 260 1.39 17.20 -28.10
CA PRO A 260 1.19 18.36 -28.96
C PRO A 260 0.47 19.52 -28.27
N ALA A 261 -0.30 19.27 -27.21
CA ALA A 261 -1.05 20.31 -26.50
C ALA A 261 -0.17 21.07 -25.51
N THR A 262 0.68 20.35 -24.77
CA THR A 262 1.50 20.89 -23.68
C THR A 262 2.96 21.10 -24.07
N GLY A 263 3.43 20.42 -25.12
CA GLY A 263 4.84 20.39 -25.52
C GLY A 263 5.71 19.50 -24.64
N ILE A 264 5.13 18.73 -23.71
CA ILE A 264 5.88 17.88 -22.79
C ILE A 264 6.56 16.75 -23.56
N GLU A 265 7.88 16.62 -23.40
CA GLU A 265 8.66 15.52 -23.98
C GLU A 265 8.82 14.37 -22.99
N PHE A 266 8.41 13.17 -23.40
CA PHE A 266 8.54 11.94 -22.64
C PHE A 266 9.73 11.11 -23.11
N THR A 267 10.56 10.68 -22.15
CA THR A 267 11.75 9.84 -22.39
C THR A 267 11.68 8.58 -21.52
N PHE A 268 11.93 7.43 -22.15
CA PHE A 268 11.87 6.11 -21.52
C PHE A 268 13.26 5.63 -21.10
N HIS A 269 13.31 4.97 -19.95
CA HIS A 269 14.53 4.50 -19.31
C HIS A 269 14.32 3.12 -18.70
N ALA A 270 15.35 2.29 -18.72
CA ALA A 270 15.39 1.07 -17.93
C ALA A 270 15.97 1.40 -16.55
N THR A 271 15.42 0.80 -15.49
CA THR A 271 15.95 1.02 -14.13
C THR A 271 17.30 0.34 -13.94
N GLY A 272 17.44 -0.87 -14.48
CA GLY A 272 18.62 -1.73 -14.26
C GLY A 272 18.71 -2.27 -12.83
N TRP A 273 17.67 -2.09 -12.01
CA TRP A 273 17.67 -2.52 -10.62
C TRP A 273 17.38 -4.01 -10.51
N THR A 274 18.15 -4.70 -9.68
CA THR A 274 17.98 -6.13 -9.38
C THR A 274 17.29 -6.37 -8.04
N ASP A 275 17.14 -5.30 -7.25
CA ASP A 275 16.70 -5.32 -5.86
C ASP A 275 15.33 -4.66 -5.64
N ALA A 276 14.60 -4.33 -6.70
CA ALA A 276 13.37 -3.55 -6.59
C ALA A 276 12.13 -4.35 -6.22
N ASN A 277 12.12 -5.66 -6.47
CA ASN A 277 10.92 -6.50 -6.30
C ASN A 277 11.01 -7.37 -5.05
N GLY A 278 10.04 -7.25 -4.15
CA GLY A 278 9.90 -8.13 -2.98
C GLY A 278 11.01 -8.01 -1.93
N ILE A 279 11.67 -6.85 -1.85
CA ILE A 279 12.81 -6.61 -0.96
C ILE A 279 12.52 -5.46 0.00
N TRP A 280 12.07 -4.31 -0.51
CA TRP A 280 11.91 -3.10 0.28
C TRP A 280 10.55 -3.02 0.98
N GLY A 281 10.57 -2.55 2.23
CA GLY A 281 9.36 -2.38 3.05
C GLY A 281 8.91 -3.63 3.80
N TYR A 282 9.72 -4.69 3.88
CA TYR A 282 9.42 -5.90 4.65
C TYR A 282 10.36 -6.03 5.85
N VAL A 283 9.84 -6.08 7.08
CA VAL A 283 10.66 -6.35 8.28
C VAL A 283 11.09 -7.82 8.38
N ARG A 284 10.35 -8.75 7.77
CA ARG A 284 10.69 -10.17 7.58
C ARG A 284 10.13 -10.62 6.24
N GLY A 285 10.88 -11.40 5.45
CA GLY A 285 10.41 -11.92 4.17
C GLY A 285 9.08 -12.66 4.31
N PRO A 286 8.12 -12.53 3.37
CA PRO A 286 6.81 -13.13 3.52
C PRO A 286 6.89 -14.66 3.37
N GLY A 287 6.95 -15.34 4.52
CA GLY A 287 6.45 -16.69 4.67
C GLY A 287 4.94 -16.68 4.89
N THR A 288 4.31 -17.85 4.84
CA THR A 288 2.85 -18.11 4.99
C THR A 288 2.21 -17.63 6.31
N THR A 289 2.91 -16.82 7.10
CA THR A 289 2.54 -16.31 8.42
C THR A 289 2.87 -14.82 8.63
N ALA A 290 3.25 -14.07 7.60
CA ALA A 290 3.66 -12.67 7.78
C ALA A 290 2.45 -11.70 7.88
N THR A 291 1.90 -11.53 9.07
CA THR A 291 1.13 -10.32 9.45
C THR A 291 2.08 -9.38 10.18
N GLN A 292 2.12 -8.09 9.84
CA GLN A 292 3.10 -7.14 10.38
C GLN A 292 2.47 -5.94 11.10
N THR A 293 3.20 -5.52 12.11
CA THR A 293 2.85 -4.72 13.28
C THR A 293 3.53 -3.36 13.27
N ALA A 294 2.78 -2.25 13.32
CA ALA A 294 3.35 -0.89 13.46
C ALA A 294 2.78 -0.14 14.68
N ARG A 295 3.63 0.27 15.64
CA ARG A 295 3.27 0.80 16.98
C ARG A 295 2.32 2.02 17.01
N LEU A 296 1.29 1.99 17.86
CA LEU A 296 0.26 3.03 18.10
C LEU A 296 0.61 3.92 19.29
N GLY A 297 1.60 3.54 20.10
CA GLY A 297 1.92 4.20 21.37
C GLY A 297 2.45 5.64 21.26
N ALA A 298 2.57 6.19 20.06
CA ALA A 298 2.91 7.60 19.83
C ALA A 298 1.87 8.35 18.97
N ARG A 299 0.70 7.74 18.68
CA ARG A 299 -0.34 8.33 17.82
C ARG A 299 -1.11 9.50 18.46
N GLU A 300 -0.94 9.77 19.76
CA GLU A 300 -1.83 10.71 20.47
C GLU A 300 -1.34 12.15 20.63
N GLN A 301 -0.13 12.51 20.19
CA GLN A 301 0.30 13.91 20.23
C GLN A 301 1.17 14.27 19.02
N ALA A 302 0.53 14.47 17.85
CA ALA A 302 1.16 15.17 16.74
C ALA A 302 0.18 16.22 16.20
N SER A 303 0.56 17.49 16.33
CA SER A 303 -0.26 18.63 15.93
C SER A 303 -0.52 18.63 14.42
N LYS A 304 -1.81 18.62 14.08
CA LYS A 304 -2.41 18.45 12.75
C LYS A 304 -2.20 19.61 11.76
N HIS A 305 -1.14 20.40 11.84
CA HIS A 305 -0.95 21.56 10.95
C HIS A 305 0.20 21.34 9.99
N ASN A 306 -0.14 20.83 8.80
CA ASN A 306 0.72 20.89 7.63
C ASN A 306 0.07 21.84 6.63
N GLU A 307 0.38 23.15 6.73
CA GLU A 307 -0.18 24.19 5.86
C GLU A 307 0.53 24.26 4.49
N GLU A 308 1.66 23.58 4.35
CA GLU A 308 2.55 23.66 3.19
C GLU A 308 2.88 22.27 2.62
N VAL A 309 2.82 22.17 1.28
CA VAL A 309 3.39 21.04 0.55
C VAL A 309 4.90 21.29 0.48
N ALA A 310 5.68 20.57 1.27
CA ALA A 310 7.13 20.62 1.15
C ALA A 310 7.54 19.89 -0.14
N ILE A 311 7.82 20.66 -1.19
CA ILE A 311 8.42 20.15 -2.42
C ILE A 311 9.89 19.86 -2.09
N TYR A 312 10.19 18.61 -1.75
CA TYR A 312 11.58 18.17 -1.65
C TYR A 312 12.07 17.78 -3.05
N PRO A 313 13.24 18.30 -3.49
CA PRO A 313 13.88 17.89 -4.73
C PRO A 313 14.40 16.46 -4.68
#